data_AF-A0A1D7NMD9-F1
#
_entry.id   AF-A0A1D7NMD9-F1
#
_cell.length_a   1.000
_cell.length_b   1.000
_cell.length_c   1.000
_cell.angle_alpha   90.00
_cell.angle_beta   90.00
_cell.angle_gamma   90.00
#
_symmetry.space_group_name_H-M   'P 1'
#
loop_
_entity.id
_entity.type
_entity.pdbx_description
1 polymer ?
#
loop_
_entity_poly.entity_id
_entity_poly.type
_entity_poly.pdbx_seq_one_letter_code
_entity_poly.pdbx_strand_id
1 'polypeptide(L)'
;MTTTTRSGSGTGAPGKPGFRFHSKLWIGAAMLLAFPALGTVMGRANWGPEDFVAMTALLALLCGAIEAALHWLDAPRWRIGMIMLAVLMFLTVWVHLAVGLFD
;
A
#
# COMPACT_ATOMS: atom_id res chain seq x y z
N MET A 1 -51.04 -38.90 10.31
CA MET A 1 -51.00 -38.22 11.63
C MET A 1 -49.62 -38.46 12.23
N THR A 2 -49.06 -37.43 12.86
CA THR A 2 -47.79 -37.37 13.63
C THR A 2 -46.53 -36.90 12.89
N THR A 3 -46.46 -35.57 12.78
CA THR A 3 -45.31 -34.65 12.86
C THR A 3 -44.14 -35.08 13.75
N THR A 4 -42.90 -34.71 13.37
CA THR A 4 -41.79 -34.19 14.23
C THR A 4 -40.65 -33.71 13.31
N THR A 5 -40.59 -32.43 12.93
CA THR A 5 -39.86 -31.29 13.53
C THR A 5 -38.32 -31.32 13.48
N ARG A 6 -37.78 -30.43 12.61
CA ARG A 6 -36.68 -29.47 12.80
C ARG A 6 -35.37 -29.96 13.46
N SER A 7 -34.31 -30.03 12.67
CA SER A 7 -32.93 -29.70 13.06
C SER A 7 -32.56 -28.44 12.26
N GLY A 8 -32.44 -27.25 12.85
CA GLY A 8 -31.43 -26.91 13.84
C GLY A 8 -30.33 -26.15 13.09
N SER A 9 -30.56 -24.85 12.87
CA SER A 9 -29.70 -23.93 12.14
C SER A 9 -28.28 -23.88 12.69
N GLY A 10 -27.31 -24.40 11.93
CA GLY A 10 -25.91 -24.08 12.10
C GLY A 10 -25.66 -22.64 11.64
N THR A 11 -25.94 -21.68 12.51
CA THR A 11 -25.53 -20.28 12.34
C THR A 11 -24.02 -20.24 12.49
N GLY A 12 -23.30 -20.55 11.41
CA GLY A 12 -21.87 -20.30 11.33
C GLY A 12 -21.65 -18.80 11.52
N ALA A 13 -21.15 -18.43 12.70
CA ALA A 13 -20.76 -17.06 12.98
C ALA A 13 -19.89 -16.55 11.83
N PRO A 14 -20.17 -15.39 11.22
CA PRO A 14 -19.29 -14.83 10.21
C PRO A 14 -17.93 -14.63 10.87
N GLY A 15 -16.94 -15.42 10.45
CA GLY A 15 -15.57 -15.32 10.94
C GLY A 15 -15.15 -13.86 10.84
N LYS A 16 -14.68 -13.29 11.96
CA LYS A 16 -14.16 -11.92 12.02
C LYS A 16 -13.27 -11.71 10.78
N PRO A 17 -13.53 -10.70 9.93
CA PRO A 17 -12.63 -10.42 8.84
C PRO A 17 -11.27 -10.10 9.45
N GLY A 18 -10.33 -11.04 9.32
CA GLY A 18 -8.98 -10.90 9.82
C GLY A 18 -8.29 -9.72 9.15
N PHE A 19 -7.23 -9.22 9.78
CA PHE A 19 -6.40 -8.17 9.20
C PHE A 19 -5.91 -8.60 7.81
N ARG A 20 -6.44 -8.00 6.74
CA ARG A 20 -6.10 -8.36 5.36
C ARG A 20 -4.85 -7.59 4.96
N PHE A 21 -3.69 -8.15 5.28
CA PHE A 21 -2.42 -7.60 4.81
C PHE A 21 -2.33 -7.75 3.29
N HIS A 22 -2.19 -6.65 2.57
CA HIS A 22 -2.14 -6.67 1.11
C HIS A 22 -0.70 -6.82 0.62
N SER A 23 -0.16 -8.05 0.66
CA SER A 23 1.23 -8.36 0.23
C SER A 23 1.55 -7.88 -1.20
N LYS A 24 0.55 -7.77 -2.07
CA LYS A 24 0.70 -7.25 -3.43
C LYS A 24 1.17 -5.80 -3.48
N LEU A 25 0.73 -4.95 -2.53
CA LEU A 25 1.16 -3.55 -2.42
C LEU A 25 2.66 -3.48 -2.11
N TRP A 26 3.11 -4.31 -1.18
CA TRP A 26 4.51 -4.39 -0.76
C TRP A 26 5.42 -4.97 -1.84
N ILE A 27 4.94 -5.95 -2.62
CA ILE A 27 5.67 -6.46 -3.79
C ILE A 27 5.81 -5.36 -4.86
N GLY A 28 4.73 -4.60 -5.10
CA GLY A 28 4.78 -3.45 -6.02
C GLY A 28 5.80 -2.39 -5.59
N ALA A 29 5.83 -2.06 -4.30
CA ALA A 29 6.84 -1.17 -3.72
C ALA A 29 8.26 -1.73 -3.91
N ALA A 30 8.49 -3.02 -3.59
CA ALA A 30 9.80 -3.64 -3.78
C ALA A 30 10.25 -3.64 -5.25
N MET A 31 9.34 -3.90 -6.20
CA MET A 31 9.65 -3.81 -7.63
C MET A 31 9.99 -2.38 -8.06
N LEU A 32 9.28 -1.38 -7.54
CA LEU A 32 9.54 0.02 -7.85
C LEU A 32 10.90 0.49 -7.29
N LEU A 33 11.31 -0.03 -6.13
CA LEU A 33 12.65 0.19 -5.56
C LEU A 33 13.75 -0.59 -6.29
N ALA A 34 13.43 -1.77 -6.84
CA ALA A 34 14.38 -2.56 -7.62
C ALA A 34 14.82 -1.85 -8.91
N PHE A 35 13.96 -1.00 -9.47
CA PHE A 35 14.25 -0.25 -10.69
C PHE A 35 15.50 0.67 -10.57
N PRO A 36 15.58 1.61 -9.59
CA PRO A 36 16.79 2.39 -9.37
C PRO A 36 17.97 1.55 -8.91
N ALA A 37 17.75 0.48 -8.13
CA ALA A 37 18.83 -0.44 -7.74
C ALA A 37 19.53 -1.06 -8.96
N LEU A 38 18.76 -1.57 -9.93
CA LEU A 38 19.29 -2.08 -11.19
C LEU A 38 20.00 -0.98 -11.99
N GLY A 39 19.44 0.23 -12.03
CA GLY A 39 20.04 1.39 -12.66
C GLY A 39 21.43 1.72 -12.11
N THR A 40 21.61 1.63 -10.79
CA THR A 40 22.92 1.83 -10.15
C THR A 40 23.92 0.72 -10.44
N VAL A 41 23.50 -0.54 -10.36
CA VAL A 41 24.37 -1.70 -10.63
C VAL A 41 24.83 -1.71 -12.09
N MET A 42 23.97 -1.28 -13.02
CA MET A 42 24.31 -1.16 -14.44
C MET A 42 25.11 0.12 -14.77
N GLY A 43 25.41 0.97 -13.78
CA GLY A 43 26.11 2.25 -13.98
C GLY A 43 25.32 3.27 -14.81
N ARG A 44 24.00 3.08 -14.96
CA ARG A 44 23.11 3.98 -15.72
C ARG A 44 22.60 5.15 -14.87
N ALA A 45 22.51 4.96 -13.56
CA ALA A 45 22.06 5.95 -12.60
C ALA A 45 23.03 6.00 -11.41
N ASN A 46 23.35 7.21 -10.92
CA ASN A 46 24.30 7.40 -9.83
C ASN A 46 23.57 7.74 -8.53
N TRP A 47 22.69 6.85 -8.06
CA TRP A 47 21.99 7.05 -6.79
C TRP A 47 22.93 6.78 -5.61
N GLY A 48 22.96 7.71 -4.67
CA GLY A 48 23.64 7.54 -3.40
C GLY A 48 22.84 6.66 -2.43
N PRO A 49 23.46 6.23 -1.32
CA PRO A 49 22.76 5.54 -0.24
C PRO A 49 21.59 6.38 0.32
N GLU A 50 21.72 7.70 0.32
CA GLU A 50 20.67 8.65 0.74
C GLU A 50 19.41 8.56 -0.12
N ASP A 51 19.55 8.43 -1.44
CA ASP A 51 18.42 8.31 -2.36
C ASP A 51 17.64 7.01 -2.12
N PHE A 52 18.35 5.91 -1.86
CA PHE A 52 17.72 4.63 -1.51
C PHE A 52 16.94 4.71 -0.20
N VAL A 53 17.49 5.37 0.82
CA VAL A 53 16.80 5.58 2.10
C VAL A 53 15.56 6.45 1.90
N ALA A 54 15.69 7.55 1.17
CA ALA A 54 14.56 8.45 0.89
C ALA A 54 13.46 7.74 0.11
N MET A 55 13.81 7.02 -0.96
CA MET A 55 12.86 6.26 -1.78
C MET A 55 12.17 5.16 -0.97
N THR A 56 12.92 4.41 -0.15
CA THR A 56 12.38 3.37 0.71
C THR A 56 11.40 3.95 1.73
N ALA A 57 11.77 5.06 2.39
CA ALA A 57 10.91 5.72 3.37
C ALA A 57 9.62 6.25 2.74
N LEU A 58 9.71 6.85 1.55
CA LEU A 58 8.55 7.35 0.81
C LEU A 58 7.60 6.22 0.38
N LEU A 59 8.13 5.10 -0.12
CA LEU A 59 7.33 3.94 -0.50
C LEU A 59 6.66 3.30 0.73
N ALA A 60 7.38 3.18 1.84
CA ALA A 60 6.82 2.65 3.09
C ALA A 60 5.68 3.52 3.60
N LEU A 61 5.83 4.85 3.54
CA LEU A 61 4.80 5.80 3.95
C LEU A 61 3.58 5.73 3.03
N LEU A 62 3.78 5.65 1.71
CA LEU A 62 2.70 5.48 0.74
C LEU A 62 1.95 4.16 0.96
N CYS A 63 2.66 3.02 1.06
CA CYS A 63 2.03 1.71 1.30
C CYS A 63 1.31 1.68 2.64
N GLY A 64 1.90 2.26 3.70
CA GLY A 64 1.27 2.39 5.01
C GLY A 64 -0.01 3.23 4.96
N ALA A 65 0.00 4.35 4.25
CA ALA A 65 -1.17 5.20 4.08
C ALA A 65 -2.30 4.50 3.29
N ILE A 66 -1.95 3.75 2.24
CA ILE A 66 -2.93 2.96 1.47
C ILE A 66 -3.52 1.83 2.34
N GLU A 67 -2.68 1.11 3.09
CA GLU A 67 -3.14 0.04 3.98
C GLU A 67 -4.04 0.61 5.10
N ALA A 68 -3.66 1.74 5.71
CA ALA A 68 -4.48 2.45 6.67
C ALA A 68 -5.82 2.90 6.07
N ALA A 69 -5.81 3.40 4.82
CA ALA A 69 -7.04 3.78 4.12
C ALA A 69 -7.94 2.57 3.85
N LEU A 70 -7.38 1.41 3.49
CA LEU A 70 -8.12 0.18 3.26
C LEU A 70 -8.65 -0.45 4.57
N HIS A 71 -8.01 -0.18 5.70
CA HIS A 71 -8.38 -0.70 7.01
C HIS A 71 -9.37 0.19 7.79
N TRP A 72 -9.23 1.51 7.73
CA TRP A 72 -10.00 2.43 8.58
C TRP A 72 -11.19 3.10 7.89
N LEU A 73 -11.20 3.18 6.56
CA LEU A 73 -12.29 3.84 5.85
C LEU A 73 -13.22 2.79 5.26
N ASP A 74 -14.51 2.80 5.59
CA ASP A 74 -15.49 1.87 4.97
C ASP A 74 -15.97 2.34 3.60
N ALA A 75 -16.11 3.66 3.41
CA ALA A 75 -16.69 4.22 2.21
C ALA A 75 -15.68 4.29 1.04
N PRO A 76 -16.00 3.73 -0.14
CA PRO A 76 -15.07 3.68 -1.28
C PRO A 76 -14.64 5.06 -1.77
N ARG A 77 -15.55 6.06 -1.69
CA ARG A 77 -15.25 7.46 -2.03
C ARG A 77 -14.10 8.05 -1.19
N TRP A 78 -14.09 7.75 0.10
CA TRP A 78 -13.07 8.26 1.01
C TRP A 78 -11.77 7.47 0.87
N ARG A 79 -11.85 6.15 0.62
CA ARG A 79 -10.68 5.31 0.32
C ARG A 79 -9.93 5.84 -0.90
N ILE A 80 -10.64 6.07 -2.00
CA ILE A 80 -10.05 6.59 -3.24
C ILE A 80 -9.44 7.98 -2.99
N GLY A 81 -10.14 8.86 -2.26
CA GLY A 81 -9.61 10.18 -1.91
C GLY A 81 -8.30 10.12 -1.12
N MET A 82 -8.21 9.27 -0.09
CA MET A 82 -6.99 9.10 0.70
C MET A 82 -5.85 8.47 -0.10
N ILE A 83 -6.14 7.46 -0.93
CA ILE A 83 -5.13 6.84 -1.80
C ILE A 83 -4.60 7.87 -2.80
N MET A 84 -5.48 8.63 -3.44
CA MET A 84 -5.10 9.70 -4.38
C MET A 84 -4.25 10.76 -3.69
N LEU A 85 -4.65 11.22 -2.49
CA LEU A 85 -3.89 12.19 -1.72
C LEU A 85 -2.50 11.66 -1.35
N ALA A 86 -2.41 10.40 -0.89
CA ALA A 86 -1.14 9.77 -0.56
C ALA A 86 -0.22 9.65 -1.78
N VAL A 87 -0.76 9.25 -2.94
CA VAL A 87 -0.01 9.19 -4.21
C VAL A 87 0.44 10.58 -4.64
N LEU A 88 -0.41 11.60 -4.53
CA LEU A 88 -0.04 12.97 -4.88
C LEU A 88 1.06 13.53 -3.97
N MET A 89 0.97 13.30 -2.65
CA MET A 89 2.02 13.68 -1.71
C MET A 89 3.33 12.95 -2.01
N PHE A 90 3.27 11.63 -2.25
CA PHE A 90 4.42 10.84 -2.66
C PHE A 90 5.08 11.44 -3.91
N LEU A 91 4.30 11.69 -4.96
CA LEU A 91 4.81 12.20 -6.23
C LEU A 91 5.39 13.61 -6.07
N THR A 92 4.77 14.45 -5.23
CA THR A 92 5.25 15.80 -4.95
C THR A 92 6.62 15.76 -4.28
N VAL A 93 6.77 14.98 -3.20
CA VAL A 93 8.06 14.85 -2.50
C VAL A 93 9.11 14.18 -3.39
N TRP A 94 8.69 13.18 -4.18
CA TRP A 94 9.60 12.49 -5.09
C TRP A 94 10.14 13.42 -6.19
N VAL A 95 9.28 14.20 -6.85
CA VAL A 95 9.70 15.21 -7.83
C VAL A 95 10.63 16.23 -7.17
N HIS A 96 10.34 16.60 -5.92
CA HIS A 96 11.16 17.53 -5.18
C HIS A 96 12.60 17.04 -4.99
N LEU A 97 12.76 15.78 -4.56
CA LEU A 97 14.07 15.14 -4.39
C LEU A 97 14.75 14.82 -5.73
N ALA A 98 13.99 14.41 -6.75
CA ALA A 98 14.53 13.96 -8.03
C ALA A 98 14.99 15.11 -8.93
N VAL A 99 14.26 16.23 -8.92
CA VAL A 99 14.55 17.39 -9.78
C VAL A 99 15.41 18.43 -9.04
N GLY A 100 15.46 18.38 -7.71
CA GLY A 100 16.12 19.42 -6.92
C GLY A 100 15.39 20.75 -7.03
N LEU A 101 14.06 20.76 -6.93
CA LEU A 101 13.25 21.98 -7.13
C LEU A 101 13.51 23.10 -6.09
N PHE A 102 14.24 22.83 -4.99
CA PHE A 102 14.68 23.83 -4.01
C PHE A 102 16.22 24.05 -4.03
N ASP A 103 16.91 23.74 -5.12
CA ASP A 103 18.27 24.26 -5.39
C ASP A 103 18.22 25.51 -6.28
#